data_AF-A0A6J6Y3K6-F1
#
_entry.id   AF-A0A6J6Y3K6-F1
#
_cell.length_a   1.000
_cell.length_b   1.000
_cell.length_c   1.000
_cell.angle_alpha   90.00
_cell.angle_beta   90.00
_cell.angle_gamma   90.00
#
_symmetry.space_group_name_H-M   'P 1'
#
loop_
_entity.id
_entity.type
_entity.pdbx_description
1 polymer ?
#
loop_
_entity_poly.entity_id
_entity_poly.type
_entity_poly.pdbx_seq_one_letter_code
_entity_poly.pdbx_strand_id
1 'polypeptide(L)'
;MGFGSSHPDFYEPLFYGIPAERTAVSSNTTRYVNPLVTRAFTDARSTADVTRKVDDYGTVQEQIAIDLPYLFLVQVREVIVSSPKLRDVTRWSTGSGVDGLGQDGATVSLAQLWIAR
;
A
#
# COMPACT_ATOMS: atom_id res chain seq x y z
N MET A 1 7.87 -6.15 7.65
CA MET A 1 6.89 -5.84 6.58
C MET A 1 5.79 -5.01 7.21
N GLY A 2 5.62 -3.76 6.78
CA GLY A 2 4.54 -2.89 7.26
C GLY A 2 3.33 -3.01 6.34
N PHE A 3 2.14 -3.13 6.92
CA PHE A 3 0.87 -3.00 6.21
C PHE A 3 0.37 -1.57 6.46
N GLY A 4 0.39 -0.70 5.45
CA GLY A 4 0.04 0.73 5.59
C GLY A 4 -0.04 1.56 4.29
N SER A 5 0.39 1.03 3.14
CA SER A 5 0.20 1.62 1.81
C SER A 5 -1.28 1.88 1.49
N SER A 6 -1.53 3.06 0.94
CA SER A 6 -2.81 3.47 0.33
C SER A 6 -3.07 2.81 -1.03
N HIS A 7 -2.03 2.25 -1.64
CA HIS A 7 -2.09 1.51 -2.88
C HIS A 7 -2.21 -0.01 -2.61
N PRO A 8 -3.35 -0.64 -2.93
CA PRO A 8 -3.60 -2.05 -2.63
C PRO A 8 -2.66 -3.01 -3.37
N ASP A 9 -2.16 -2.61 -4.55
CA ASP A 9 -1.21 -3.38 -5.35
C ASP A 9 0.14 -3.62 -4.63
N PHE A 10 0.53 -2.76 -3.68
CA PHE A 10 1.77 -2.95 -2.92
C PHE A 10 1.79 -4.24 -2.10
N TYR A 11 0.61 -4.78 -1.79
CA TYR A 11 0.50 -6.00 -1.00
C TYR A 11 0.49 -7.27 -1.85
N GLU A 12 0.29 -7.17 -3.17
CA GLU A 12 0.26 -8.34 -4.05
C GLU A 12 1.49 -9.25 -3.83
N PRO A 13 2.74 -8.76 -3.76
CA PRO A 13 3.90 -9.63 -3.55
C PRO A 13 3.89 -10.43 -2.24
N LEU A 14 3.09 -10.03 -1.24
CA LEU A 14 2.96 -10.74 0.04
C LEU A 14 1.98 -11.91 -0.02
N PHE A 15 1.05 -11.88 -0.97
CA PHE A 15 -0.11 -12.78 -1.03
C PHE A 15 -0.26 -13.50 -2.38
N TYR A 16 0.44 -13.03 -3.41
CA TYR A 16 0.52 -13.67 -4.70
C TYR A 16 1.28 -14.98 -4.57
N GLY A 17 0.74 -16.04 -5.19
CA GLY A 17 1.38 -17.33 -5.24
C GLY A 17 0.76 -18.22 -6.30
N ILE A 18 1.60 -18.81 -7.15
CA ILE A 18 1.18 -19.87 -8.08
C ILE A 18 1.36 -21.21 -7.35
N PRO A 19 0.38 -22.13 -7.37
CA PRO A 19 0.43 -23.43 -6.67
C PRO A 19 1.63 -24.36 -6.95
N ALA A 20 2.59 -23.96 -7.78
CA ALA A 20 3.82 -24.72 -8.09
C ALA A 20 5.11 -23.90 -7.99
N GLU A 21 5.05 -22.58 -7.78
CA GLU A 21 6.24 -21.73 -7.72
C GLU A 21 6.72 -21.55 -6.28
N ARG A 22 7.82 -22.23 -5.94
CA ARG A 22 8.57 -22.00 -4.70
C ARG A 22 9.85 -21.25 -5.04
N THR A 23 9.76 -19.96 -5.33
CA THR A 23 10.96 -19.14 -5.47
C THR A 23 11.64 -18.96 -4.11
N ALA A 24 12.97 -19.16 -4.06
CA ALA A 24 13.76 -19.09 -2.83
C ALA A 24 13.89 -17.67 -2.24
N VAL A 25 13.48 -16.66 -3.00
CA VAL A 25 13.43 -15.24 -2.59
C VAL A 25 12.06 -14.71 -3.01
N SER A 26 11.07 -14.84 -2.13
CA SER A 26 9.72 -14.31 -2.33
C SER A 26 9.34 -13.43 -1.14
N SER A 27 8.66 -12.31 -1.41
CA SER A 27 8.07 -11.45 -0.38
C SER A 27 6.92 -12.15 0.37
N ASN A 28 6.34 -13.20 -0.22
CA ASN A 28 5.35 -14.07 0.39
C ASN A 28 6.04 -15.12 1.30
N THR A 29 6.53 -14.64 2.44
CA THR A 29 7.28 -15.47 3.41
C THR A 29 6.45 -16.58 4.05
N THR A 30 5.13 -16.38 4.13
CA THR A 30 4.17 -17.37 4.66
C THR A 30 3.89 -18.50 3.67
N ARG A 31 4.33 -18.34 2.41
CA ARG A 31 4.07 -19.27 1.30
C ARG A 31 2.57 -19.48 1.09
N TYR A 32 1.78 -18.45 1.38
CA TYR A 32 0.35 -18.47 1.22
C TYR A 32 -0.01 -18.61 -0.26
N VAL A 33 -0.94 -19.50 -0.58
CA VAL A 33 -1.43 -19.71 -1.94
C VAL A 33 -2.94 -19.86 -1.88
N ASN A 34 -3.64 -18.91 -2.50
CA ASN A 34 -5.07 -18.98 -2.73
C ASN A 34 -5.37 -18.55 -4.18
N PRO A 35 -5.94 -19.43 -5.03
CA PRO A 35 -6.26 -19.11 -6.41
C PRO A 35 -7.26 -17.96 -6.56
N LEU A 36 -8.19 -17.79 -5.62
CA LEU A 36 -9.15 -16.68 -5.61
C LEU A 36 -8.44 -15.36 -5.37
N VAL A 37 -7.52 -15.31 -4.40
CA VAL A 37 -6.70 -14.11 -4.13
C VAL A 37 -5.84 -13.76 -5.34
N THR A 38 -5.19 -14.74 -5.93
CA THR A 38 -4.34 -14.55 -7.13
C THR A 38 -5.14 -14.02 -8.31
N ARG A 39 -6.34 -14.56 -8.53
CA ARG A 39 -7.24 -14.10 -9.58
C ARG A 39 -7.74 -12.68 -9.30
N ALA A 40 -8.17 -12.40 -8.07
CA ALA A 40 -8.69 -11.08 -7.69
C ALA A 40 -7.64 -9.97 -7.88
N PHE A 41 -6.36 -10.21 -7.49
CA PHE A 41 -5.28 -9.26 -7.81
C PHE A 41 -5.07 -9.07 -9.32
N THR A 42 -5.19 -10.14 -10.11
CA THR A 42 -5.05 -10.06 -11.58
C THR A 42 -6.20 -9.27 -12.20
N ASP A 43 -7.44 -9.57 -11.80
CA ASP A 43 -8.64 -8.93 -12.31
C ASP A 43 -8.64 -7.43 -11.93
N ALA A 44 -8.32 -7.08 -10.68
CA ALA A 44 -8.23 -5.70 -10.20
C ALA A 44 -7.22 -4.83 -10.98
N ARG A 45 -6.04 -5.38 -11.31
CA ARG A 45 -5.01 -4.66 -12.08
C ARG A 45 -5.39 -4.48 -13.55
N SER A 46 -6.13 -5.44 -14.09
CA SER A 46 -6.49 -5.46 -15.52
C SER A 46 -7.68 -4.57 -15.88
N THR A 47 -8.49 -4.18 -14.89
CA THR A 47 -9.68 -3.35 -15.11
C THR A 47 -9.39 -1.85 -14.93
N ALA A 48 -10.13 -1.00 -15.63
CA ALA A 48 -10.17 0.45 -15.40
C ALA A 48 -11.37 0.89 -14.54
N ASP A 49 -12.35 0.00 -14.33
CA ASP A 49 -13.54 0.25 -13.53
C ASP A 49 -13.19 0.27 -12.03
N VAL A 50 -13.31 1.44 -11.41
CA VAL A 50 -12.99 1.64 -9.99
C VAL A 50 -13.90 0.83 -9.07
N THR A 51 -15.18 0.70 -9.40
CA THR A 51 -16.13 -0.10 -8.61
C THR A 51 -15.69 -1.56 -8.60
N ARG A 52 -15.34 -2.07 -9.79
CA ARG A 52 -14.83 -3.44 -9.92
C ARG A 52 -13.51 -3.65 -9.15
N LYS A 53 -12.61 -2.66 -9.15
CA LYS A 53 -11.39 -2.73 -8.32
C LYS A 53 -11.70 -2.85 -6.84
N VAL A 54 -12.69 -2.08 -6.35
CA VAL A 54 -13.10 -2.15 -4.93
C VAL A 54 -13.60 -3.55 -4.59
N ASP A 55 -14.43 -4.15 -5.44
CA ASP A 55 -14.96 -5.50 -5.23
C ASP A 55 -13.85 -6.57 -5.27
N ASP A 56 -12.94 -6.49 -6.25
CA ASP A 56 -11.83 -7.43 -6.38
C ASP A 56 -10.85 -7.32 -5.19
N TYR A 57 -10.49 -6.11 -4.76
CA TYR A 57 -9.67 -5.92 -3.56
C TYR A 57 -10.41 -6.28 -2.26
N GLY A 58 -11.73 -6.12 -2.22
CA GLY A 58 -12.57 -6.60 -1.13
C GLY A 58 -12.47 -8.12 -0.98
N THR A 59 -12.52 -8.84 -2.10
CA THR A 59 -12.35 -10.31 -2.15
C THR A 59 -10.98 -10.72 -1.61
N VAL A 60 -9.91 -10.01 -1.98
CA VAL A 60 -8.55 -10.27 -1.43
C VAL A 60 -8.54 -10.14 0.09
N GLN A 61 -9.08 -9.05 0.63
CA GLN A 61 -9.10 -8.80 2.07
C GLN A 61 -9.92 -9.85 2.83
N GLU A 62 -11.08 -10.23 2.30
CA GLU A 62 -11.94 -11.25 2.91
C GLU A 62 -11.23 -12.61 2.98
N GLN A 63 -10.61 -13.05 1.88
CA GLN A 63 -9.90 -14.33 1.85
C GLN A 63 -8.68 -14.34 2.78
N ILE A 64 -7.91 -13.24 2.85
CA ILE A 64 -6.80 -13.10 3.80
C ILE A 64 -7.31 -13.14 5.25
N ALA A 65 -8.47 -12.54 5.54
CA ALA A 65 -9.06 -12.56 6.87
C ALA A 65 -9.58 -13.96 7.27
N ILE A 66 -10.06 -14.75 6.31
CA ILE A 66 -10.50 -16.13 6.53
C ILE A 66 -9.29 -17.06 6.74
N ASP A 67 -8.30 -16.98 5.85
CA ASP A 67 -7.16 -17.90 5.84
C ASP A 67 -6.07 -17.53 6.87
N LEU A 68 -6.07 -16.27 7.35
CA LEU A 68 -5.13 -15.72 8.33
C LEU A 68 -3.66 -16.05 8.06
N PRO A 69 -3.11 -15.76 6.86
CA PRO A 69 -1.71 -16.01 6.56
C PRO A 69 -0.77 -15.16 7.43
N TYR A 70 -1.24 -14.02 7.94
CA TYR A 70 -0.55 -13.19 8.93
C TYR A 70 -1.48 -12.87 10.10
N LEU A 71 -0.90 -12.75 11.30
CA LEU A 71 -1.55 -12.14 12.45
C LEU A 71 -1.23 -10.64 12.46
N PHE A 72 -2.21 -9.82 12.12
CA PHE A 72 -2.08 -8.35 12.16
C PHE A 72 -2.24 -7.84 13.59
N LEU A 73 -1.13 -7.49 14.24
CA LEU A 73 -1.13 -7.11 15.66
C LEU A 73 -1.33 -5.62 15.90
N VAL A 74 -0.74 -4.78 15.04
CA VAL A 74 -0.71 -3.32 15.22
C VAL A 74 -0.81 -2.63 13.87
N GLN A 75 -1.45 -1.47 13.88
CA GLN A 75 -1.32 -0.48 12.81
C GLN A 75 -0.34 0.58 13.28
N VAL A 76 0.83 0.66 12.64
CA VAL A 76 1.82 1.69 12.96
C VAL A 76 1.29 3.03 12.45
N ARG A 77 1.17 4.00 13.35
CA ARG A 77 0.91 5.40 12.99
C ARG A 77 2.20 6.18 13.14
N GLU A 78 2.63 6.78 12.04
CA GLU A 78 3.83 7.60 12.02
C GLU A 78 3.50 9.00 12.52
N VAL A 79 4.36 9.51 13.40
CA VAL A 79 4.22 10.84 14.00
C VAL A 79 5.44 11.65 13.62
N ILE A 80 5.21 12.77 12.94
CA ILE A 80 6.27 13.70 12.53
C ILE A 80 6.14 14.96 13.39
N VAL A 81 7.23 15.32 14.08
CA VAL A 81 7.35 16.58 14.81
C VAL A 81 8.19 17.53 13.96
N SER A 82 7.61 18.65 13.53
CA SER A 82 8.29 19.66 12.72
C SER A 82 8.23 21.04 13.35
N SER A 83 9.21 21.89 13.00
CA SER A 83 9.14 23.32 13.31
C SER A 83 7.89 23.95 12.66
N PRO A 84 7.19 24.89 13.32
CA PRO A 84 6.09 25.65 12.70
C PRO A 84 6.51 26.44 11.45
N LYS A 85 7.82 26.68 11.28
CA LYS A 85 8.39 27.35 10.10
C LYS A 85 8.52 26.43 8.89
N LEU A 86 8.49 25.10 9.09
CA LEU A 86 8.65 24.12 8.02
C LEU A 86 7.30 23.93 7.31
N ARG A 87 7.32 24.01 5.98
CA ARG A 87 6.15 23.85 5.12
C ARG A 87 6.30 22.62 4.24
N ASP A 88 5.16 22.13 3.79
CA ASP A 88 5.03 21.02 2.84
C ASP A 88 5.66 19.69 3.31
N VAL A 89 5.55 19.41 4.61
CA VAL A 89 6.17 18.23 5.25
C VAL A 89 5.59 16.91 4.79
N THR A 90 4.27 16.84 4.62
CA THR A 90 3.57 15.62 4.20
C THR A 90 2.52 15.86 3.11
N ARG A 91 2.24 17.13 2.82
CA ARG A 91 1.31 17.59 1.79
C ARG A 91 1.95 18.77 1.11
N TRP A 92 2.32 18.63 -0.16
CA TRP A 92 2.88 19.71 -0.94
C TRP A 92 1.82 20.27 -1.87
N SER A 93 1.98 21.53 -2.24
CA SER A 93 1.16 22.18 -3.26
C SER A 93 2.04 22.64 -4.41
N THR A 94 1.50 22.67 -5.63
CA THR A 94 2.18 23.30 -6.76
C THR A 94 2.29 24.81 -6.53
N GLY A 95 3.13 25.50 -7.30
CA GLY A 95 3.17 26.98 -7.28
C GLY A 95 1.84 27.66 -7.64
N SER A 96 0.87 26.92 -8.17
CA SER A 96 -0.51 27.37 -8.44
C SER A 96 -1.51 27.02 -7.32
N GLY A 97 -1.05 26.44 -6.20
CA GLY A 97 -1.87 26.06 -5.05
C GLY A 97 -2.66 24.76 -5.22
N VAL A 98 -2.34 23.95 -6.24
CA VAL A 98 -2.97 22.63 -6.43
C VAL A 98 -2.29 21.63 -5.52
N ASP A 99 -3.07 20.84 -4.77
CA ASP A 99 -2.53 19.77 -3.93
C ASP A 99 -1.79 18.73 -4.79
N GLY A 100 -0.55 18.47 -4.42
CA GLY A 100 0.25 17.40 -4.99
C GLY A 100 -0.10 16.04 -4.39
N LEU A 101 0.40 14.97 -5.01
CA LEU A 101 0.26 13.63 -4.45
C LEU A 101 0.92 13.57 -3.07
N GLY A 102 0.14 13.15 -2.07
CA GLY A 102 0.64 12.94 -0.71
C GLY A 102 1.73 11.87 -0.69
N GLN A 103 2.72 12.06 0.18
CA GLN A 103 3.76 11.04 0.39
C GLN A 103 3.18 9.85 1.18
N ASP A 104 3.58 8.63 0.83
CA ASP A 104 3.20 7.38 1.51
C ASP A 104 4.41 6.80 2.29
N GLY A 105 4.13 6.03 3.35
CA GLY A 105 5.12 5.31 4.17
C GLY A 105 6.22 6.16 4.79
N ALA A 106 5.89 7.21 5.54
CA ALA A 106 6.83 8.15 6.19
C ALA A 106 7.86 8.81 5.27
N THR A 107 7.70 8.71 3.95
CA THR A 107 8.70 9.27 3.05
C THR A 107 8.60 10.77 3.07
N VAL A 108 9.67 11.47 3.46
CA VAL A 108 9.75 12.93 3.37
C VAL A 108 10.74 13.32 2.27
N SER A 109 10.27 14.05 1.27
CA SER A 109 11.12 14.60 0.22
C SER A 109 11.71 15.94 0.64
N LEU A 110 13.03 15.97 0.85
CA LEU A 110 13.76 17.21 1.14
C LEU A 110 13.63 18.27 0.04
N ALA A 111 13.43 17.85 -1.21
CA ALA A 111 13.26 18.76 -2.34
C ALA A 111 11.91 19.49 -2.35
N GLN A 112 10.93 19.01 -1.57
CA GLN A 112 9.59 19.59 -1.48
C GLN A 112 9.40 20.44 -0.23
N LEU A 113 10.30 20.32 0.75
CA LEU A 113 10.29 21.07 1.99
C LEU A 113 10.86 22.48 1.80
N TRP A 114 10.27 23.45 2.49
CA TRP A 114 10.83 24.80 2.57
C TRP A 114 10.56 25.47 3.92
N ILE A 115 11.37 26.48 4.23
CA ILE A 115 11.26 27.26 5.46
C ILE A 115 10.57 28.58 5.15
N ALA A 116 9.44 28.84 5.80
CA ALA A 116 8.80 30.13 5.78
C ALA A 116 9.64 31.15 6.57
N ARG A 117 9.77 32.36 5.99
CA ARG A 117 10.47 33.48 6.63
C ARG A 117 9.74 33.95 7.88
#